data_AF-A0A834NPL3-F1
#
_entry.id   AF-A0A834NPL3-F1
#
_cell.length_a   1.000
_cell.length_b   1.000
_cell.length_c   1.000
_cell.angle_alpha   90.00
_cell.angle_beta   90.00
_cell.angle_gamma   90.00
#
_symmetry.space_group_name_H-M   'P 1'
#
loop_
_entity.id
_entity.type
_entity.pdbx_description
1 polymer ?
#
loop_
_entity_poly.entity_id
_entity_poly.type
_entity_poly.pdbx_seq_one_letter_code
_entity_poly.pdbx_strand_id
1 'polypeptide(L)'
;MNFRSSIQLGEKVRLIFNPFYLKINKVISTVKNYGMPEKFKGTILERWGNYWKNLYIDYKEVTIETIKDCKSHPIRTSIYSTGSTYYLYKHNPDEDSFREHLLENAIKLMQVGETIRNEISVQHVEILEKYYNEGL
;
A
#
# COMPACT_ATOMS: atom_id res chain seq x y z
N MET A 1 8.85 -10.08 28.15
CA MET A 1 8.05 -8.84 28.05
C MET A 1 7.02 -8.85 29.17
N ASN A 2 7.06 -7.90 30.12
CA ASN A 2 6.25 -7.96 31.35
C ASN A 2 4.78 -7.61 31.08
N PHE A 3 3.83 -8.31 31.71
CA PHE A 3 2.37 -8.07 31.59
C PHE A 3 1.96 -6.60 31.86
N ARG A 4 2.70 -5.92 32.74
CA ARG A 4 2.51 -4.48 33.03
C ARG A 4 2.90 -3.57 31.87
N SER A 5 3.90 -3.97 31.07
CA SER A 5 4.35 -3.20 29.89
C SER A 5 3.40 -3.33 28.70
N SER A 6 2.75 -4.48 28.51
CA SER A 6 1.74 -4.67 27.47
C SER A 6 0.46 -3.88 27.76
N ILE A 7 0.05 -3.78 29.03
CA ILE A 7 -1.11 -2.96 29.45
C ILE A 7 -0.83 -1.46 29.20
N GLN A 8 0.34 -0.96 29.61
CA GLN A 8 0.72 0.44 29.36
C GLN A 8 0.82 0.80 27.88
N LEU A 9 1.28 -0.13 27.04
CA LEU A 9 1.31 0.07 25.58
C LEU A 9 -0.11 0.16 25.01
N GLY A 10 -1.02 -0.72 25.45
CA GLY A 10 -2.43 -0.68 25.05
C GLY A 10 -3.12 0.64 25.40
N GLU A 11 -2.84 1.19 26.58
CA GLU A 11 -3.39 2.48 27.00
C GLU A 11 -2.82 3.66 26.20
N LYS A 12 -1.51 3.68 25.92
CA LYS A 12 -0.89 4.72 25.07
C LYS A 12 -1.43 4.70 23.64
N VAL A 13 -1.58 3.52 23.06
CA VAL A 13 -2.20 3.35 21.73
C VAL A 13 -3.64 3.85 21.77
N ARG A 14 -4.41 3.53 22.81
CA ARG A 14 -5.77 4.03 22.97
C ARG A 14 -5.83 5.57 23.02
N LEU A 15 -4.90 6.22 23.73
CA LEU A 15 -4.84 7.68 23.86
C LEU A 15 -4.49 8.41 22.55
N ILE A 16 -3.61 7.85 21.72
CA ILE A 16 -3.23 8.48 20.43
C ILE A 16 -4.35 8.33 19.39
N PHE A 17 -5.04 7.19 19.37
CA PHE A 17 -6.04 6.90 18.34
C PHE A 17 -7.43 7.49 18.61
N ASN A 18 -7.81 7.69 19.87
CA ASN A 18 -9.12 8.24 20.23
C ASN A 18 -9.39 9.65 19.66
N PRO A 19 -8.47 10.64 19.78
CA PRO A 19 -8.69 11.96 19.18
C PRO A 19 -8.73 11.90 17.65
N PHE A 20 -7.96 11.01 17.02
CA PHE A 20 -7.97 10.80 15.58
C PHE A 20 -9.30 10.23 15.09
N TYR A 21 -9.81 9.19 15.76
CA TYR A 21 -11.11 8.58 15.47
C TYR A 21 -12.26 9.60 15.57
N LEU A 22 -12.28 10.41 16.62
CA LEU A 22 -13.26 11.47 16.81
C LEU A 22 -13.18 12.53 15.71
N LYS A 23 -11.96 12.97 15.34
CA LYS A 23 -11.73 13.92 14.26
C LYS A 23 -12.20 13.38 12.90
N ILE A 24 -11.94 12.11 12.63
CA ILE A 24 -12.38 11.41 11.41
C ILE A 24 -13.90 11.38 11.31
N ASN A 25 -14.58 10.94 12.37
CA ASN A 25 -16.04 10.85 12.39
C ASN A 25 -16.69 12.22 12.23
N LYS A 26 -16.11 13.27 12.83
CA LYS A 26 -16.56 14.65 12.65
C LYS A 26 -16.48 15.08 11.18
N VAL A 27 -15.38 14.76 10.49
CA VAL A 27 -15.25 15.08 9.07
C VAL A 27 -16.23 14.28 8.22
N ILE A 28 -16.48 12.99 8.54
CA ILE A 28 -17.50 12.19 7.85
C ILE A 28 -18.88 12.82 8.00
N SER A 29 -19.27 13.19 9.21
CA SER A 29 -20.60 13.78 9.43
C SER A 29 -20.73 15.13 8.72
N THR A 30 -19.67 15.95 8.68
CA THR A 30 -19.65 17.18 7.88
C THR A 30 -19.81 16.91 6.39
N VAL A 31 -19.08 15.94 5.83
CA VAL A 31 -19.19 15.60 4.40
C VAL A 31 -20.56 14.99 4.08
N LYS A 32 -21.09 14.11 4.93
CA LYS A 32 -22.45 13.54 4.80
C LYS A 32 -23.52 14.63 4.79
N ASN A 33 -23.41 15.60 5.68
CA ASN A 33 -24.36 16.70 5.82
C ASN A 33 -24.15 17.83 4.80
N TYR A 34 -23.06 17.82 4.03
CA TYR A 34 -22.82 18.80 2.98
C TYR A 34 -23.82 18.61 1.84
N GLY A 35 -24.76 19.54 1.70
CA GLY A 35 -25.67 19.64 0.56
C GLY A 35 -25.04 20.49 -0.54
N MET A 36 -25.12 20.03 -1.79
CA MET A 36 -24.67 20.81 -2.95
C MET A 36 -25.55 22.08 -3.08
N PRO A 37 -24.99 23.25 -3.43
CA PRO A 37 -25.77 24.47 -3.60
C PRO A 37 -26.88 24.30 -4.63
N GLU A 38 -28.04 24.92 -4.41
CA GLU A 38 -29.22 24.81 -5.30
C GLU A 38 -28.93 25.22 -6.75
N LYS A 39 -27.94 26.10 -6.95
CA LYS A 39 -27.46 26.56 -8.26
C LYS A 39 -26.96 25.43 -9.17
N PHE A 40 -26.55 24.30 -8.61
CA PHE A 40 -26.02 23.16 -9.36
C PHE A 40 -26.98 21.96 -9.40
N LYS A 41 -28.16 22.09 -8.81
CA LYS A 41 -29.15 21.00 -8.72
C LYS A 41 -29.67 20.62 -10.11
N GLY A 42 -29.71 19.34 -10.42
CA GLY A 42 -30.07 18.74 -11.71
C GLY A 42 -28.93 18.66 -12.73
N THR A 43 -27.75 19.20 -12.44
CA THR A 43 -26.64 19.26 -13.41
C THR A 43 -25.70 18.05 -13.33
N ILE A 44 -24.88 17.87 -14.38
CA ILE A 44 -23.79 16.87 -14.40
C ILE A 44 -22.82 17.11 -13.23
N LEU A 45 -22.62 18.36 -12.82
CA LEU A 45 -21.73 18.74 -11.72
C LEU A 45 -22.25 18.29 -10.36
N GLU A 46 -23.56 18.30 -10.13
CA GLU A 46 -24.16 17.68 -8.94
C GLU A 46 -23.94 16.17 -8.91
N ARG A 47 -24.16 15.48 -10.04
CA ARG A 47 -23.94 14.03 -10.13
C ARG A 47 -22.49 13.66 -9.85
N TRP A 48 -21.54 14.41 -10.40
CA TRP A 48 -20.11 14.21 -10.19
C TRP A 48 -19.70 14.50 -8.73
N GLY A 49 -20.18 15.60 -8.14
CA GLY A 49 -19.93 15.91 -6.73
C GLY A 49 -20.51 14.87 -5.77
N ASN A 50 -21.73 14.40 -6.03
CA ASN A 50 -22.35 13.32 -5.24
C ASN A 50 -21.58 12.00 -5.37
N TYR A 51 -21.08 11.69 -6.57
CA TYR A 51 -20.22 10.52 -6.78
C TYR A 51 -18.96 10.57 -5.92
N TRP A 52 -18.18 11.65 -5.98
CA TRP A 52 -16.95 11.78 -5.18
C TRP A 52 -17.22 11.83 -3.69
N LYS A 53 -18.32 12.48 -3.27
CA LYS A 53 -18.77 12.50 -1.88
C LYS A 53 -19.04 11.09 -1.38
N ASN A 54 -19.81 10.29 -2.12
CA ASN A 54 -20.13 8.92 -1.73
C ASN A 54 -18.88 8.04 -1.74
N LEU A 55 -18.04 8.14 -2.78
CA LEU A 55 -16.78 7.42 -2.86
C LEU A 55 -15.87 7.70 -1.65
N TYR A 56 -15.74 8.97 -1.27
CA TYR A 56 -14.98 9.36 -0.09
C TYR A 56 -15.54 8.76 1.20
N ILE A 57 -16.87 8.76 1.37
CA ILE A 57 -17.54 8.18 2.53
C ILE A 57 -17.26 6.68 2.59
N ASP A 58 -17.44 5.96 1.49
CA ASP A 58 -17.31 4.50 1.42
C ASP A 58 -15.88 4.05 1.78
N TYR A 59 -14.85 4.59 1.13
CA TYR A 59 -13.46 4.25 1.44
C TYR A 59 -13.07 4.56 2.88
N LYS A 60 -13.60 5.66 3.42
CA LYS A 60 -13.27 6.09 4.77
C LYS A 60 -13.98 5.24 5.82
N GLU A 61 -15.21 4.81 5.57
CA GLU A 61 -15.93 3.86 6.41
C GLU A 61 -15.22 2.51 6.45
N VAL A 62 -14.84 1.96 5.29
CA VAL A 62 -14.03 0.73 5.20
C VAL A 62 -12.74 0.86 6.00
N THR A 63 -12.05 2.01 5.91
CA THR A 63 -10.81 2.26 6.66
C THR A 63 -11.06 2.23 8.18
N ILE A 64 -12.13 2.87 8.63
CA ILE A 64 -12.50 2.91 10.06
C ILE A 64 -12.84 1.51 10.57
N GLU A 65 -13.65 0.77 9.83
CA GLU A 65 -14.04 -0.59 10.19
C GLU A 65 -12.83 -1.52 10.23
N THR A 66 -11.94 -1.41 9.25
CA THR A 66 -10.67 -2.14 9.24
C THR A 66 -9.84 -1.83 10.48
N ILE A 67 -9.69 -0.55 10.86
CA ILE A 67 -8.96 -0.16 12.08
C ILE A 67 -9.63 -0.73 13.34
N LYS A 68 -10.97 -0.75 13.39
CA LYS A 68 -11.71 -1.35 14.50
C LYS A 68 -11.46 -2.85 14.58
N ASP A 69 -11.52 -3.56 13.45
CA ASP A 69 -11.25 -5.00 13.39
C ASP A 69 -9.81 -5.34 13.81
N CYS A 70 -8.84 -4.52 13.37
CA CYS A 70 -7.45 -4.64 13.81
C CYS A 70 -7.30 -4.51 15.33
N LYS A 71 -8.17 -3.72 15.99
CA LYS A 71 -8.16 -3.56 17.45
C LYS A 71 -8.88 -4.68 18.18
N SER A 72 -9.92 -5.27 17.61
CA SER A 72 -10.56 -6.44 18.21
C SER A 72 -9.69 -7.69 18.11
N HIS A 73 -8.82 -7.77 17.10
CA HIS A 73 -7.98 -8.94 16.84
C HIS A 73 -6.48 -8.60 16.78
N PRO A 74 -5.88 -8.00 17.82
CA PRO A 74 -4.53 -7.43 17.76
C PRO A 74 -3.46 -8.47 17.46
N ILE A 75 -3.58 -9.70 17.99
CA ILE A 75 -2.61 -10.78 17.75
C ILE A 75 -2.61 -11.19 16.27
N ARG A 76 -3.80 -11.43 15.70
CA ARG A 76 -3.96 -11.82 14.30
C ARG A 76 -3.44 -10.73 13.38
N THR A 77 -3.80 -9.48 13.65
CA THR A 77 -3.32 -8.33 12.89
C THR A 77 -1.81 -8.19 12.97
N SER A 78 -1.20 -8.35 14.15
CA SER A 78 0.25 -8.28 14.29
C SER A 78 0.97 -9.37 13.50
N ILE A 79 0.44 -10.60 13.48
CA ILE A 79 1.05 -11.69 12.69
C ILE A 79 1.03 -11.36 11.20
N TYR A 80 -0.13 -10.93 10.68
CA TYR A 80 -0.23 -10.56 9.26
C TYR A 80 0.63 -9.34 8.93
N SER A 81 0.57 -8.28 9.74
CA SER A 81 1.33 -7.06 9.45
C SER A 81 2.83 -7.31 9.49
N THR A 82 3.33 -8.00 10.50
CA THR A 82 4.77 -8.30 10.62
C THR A 82 5.24 -9.26 9.53
N GLY A 83 4.47 -10.30 9.23
CA GLY A 83 4.77 -11.23 8.14
C GLY A 83 4.85 -10.53 6.78
N SER A 84 3.85 -9.70 6.47
CA SER A 84 3.84 -8.92 5.23
C SER A 84 4.98 -7.91 5.17
N THR A 85 5.22 -7.12 6.23
CA THR A 85 6.30 -6.15 6.26
C THR A 85 7.67 -6.81 6.14
N TYR A 86 7.89 -7.93 6.83
CA TYR A 86 9.15 -8.67 6.73
C TYR A 86 9.36 -9.25 5.34
N TYR A 87 8.32 -9.84 4.74
CA TYR A 87 8.39 -10.38 3.38
C TYR A 87 8.71 -9.28 2.37
N LEU A 88 7.99 -8.15 2.44
CA LEU A 88 8.24 -7.00 1.57
C LEU A 88 9.64 -6.43 1.77
N TYR A 89 10.10 -6.31 3.01
CA TYR A 89 11.46 -5.82 3.30
C TYR A 89 12.53 -6.76 2.73
N LYS A 90 12.37 -8.08 2.91
CA LYS A 90 13.35 -9.08 2.47
C LYS A 90 13.40 -9.23 0.94
N HIS A 91 12.26 -9.08 0.26
CA HIS A 91 12.13 -9.28 -1.18
C HIS A 91 12.08 -7.98 -1.98
N ASN A 92 12.38 -6.84 -1.36
CA ASN A 92 12.53 -5.59 -2.08
C ASN A 92 14.00 -5.43 -2.47
N PRO A 93 14.39 -5.74 -3.73
CA PRO A 93 15.77 -5.59 -4.15
C PRO A 93 16.15 -4.11 -4.15
N ASP A 94 17.31 -3.82 -3.58
CA ASP A 94 18.04 -2.58 -3.80
C ASP A 94 18.59 -2.52 -5.23
N GLU A 95 18.96 -1.31 -5.67
CA GLU A 95 19.49 -1.08 -7.01
C GLU A 95 20.76 -1.92 -7.27
N ASP A 96 21.65 -1.97 -6.29
CA ASP A 96 22.90 -2.74 -6.37
C ASP A 96 22.60 -4.25 -6.48
N SER A 97 21.72 -4.79 -5.63
CA SER A 97 21.29 -6.20 -5.70
C SER A 97 20.61 -6.54 -7.04
N PHE A 98 19.75 -5.64 -7.56
CA PHE A 98 19.15 -5.83 -8.87
C PHE A 98 20.22 -5.88 -9.97
N ARG A 99 21.18 -4.96 -9.94
CA ARG A 99 22.27 -4.88 -10.93
C ARG A 99 23.17 -6.10 -10.88
N GLU A 100 23.54 -6.54 -9.68
CA GLU A 100 24.33 -7.76 -9.47
C GLU A 100 23.61 -8.98 -10.07
N HIS A 101 22.33 -9.18 -9.74
CA HIS A 101 21.55 -10.29 -10.28
C HIS A 101 21.33 -10.20 -11.79
N LEU A 102 21.19 -9.01 -12.36
CA LEU A 102 21.11 -8.83 -13.82
C LEU A 102 22.39 -9.32 -14.50
N LEU A 103 23.56 -8.87 -14.01
CA LEU A 103 24.86 -9.26 -14.55
C LEU A 103 25.13 -10.76 -14.36
N GLU A 104 24.82 -11.32 -13.19
CA GLU A 104 24.95 -12.76 -12.94
C GLU A 104 24.12 -13.60 -13.94
N ASN A 105 22.89 -13.18 -14.22
CA ASN A 105 22.01 -13.88 -15.16
C ASN A 105 22.44 -13.69 -16.61
N ALA A 106 22.95 -12.51 -16.98
CA ALA A 106 23.57 -12.27 -18.28
C ALA A 106 24.75 -13.23 -18.51
N ILE A 107 25.63 -13.37 -17.52
CA ILE A 107 26.78 -14.30 -17.58
C ILE A 107 26.29 -15.75 -17.69
N LYS A 108 25.29 -16.18 -16.92
CA LYS A 108 24.72 -17.54 -17.03
C LYS A 108 24.15 -17.81 -18.41
N LEU A 109 23.48 -16.84 -19.04
CA LEU A 109 23.02 -16.96 -20.42
C LEU A 109 24.21 -17.09 -21.38
N MET A 110 25.27 -16.30 -21.21
CA MET A 110 26.48 -16.36 -22.04
C MET A 110 27.19 -17.72 -21.98
N GLN A 111 27.06 -18.48 -20.89
CA GLN A 111 27.64 -19.82 -20.77
C GLN A 111 26.93 -20.89 -21.61
N VAL A 112 25.67 -20.66 -21.98
CA VAL A 112 24.88 -21.56 -22.83
C VAL A 112 25.21 -21.28 -24.30
N GLY A 113 25.22 -22.25 -25.20
CA GLY A 113 25.46 -22.00 -26.63
C GLY A 113 24.30 -21.22 -27.27
N GLU A 114 24.58 -20.27 -28.18
CA GLU A 114 23.57 -19.40 -28.79
C GLU A 114 22.39 -20.15 -29.40
N THR A 115 22.64 -21.32 -30.02
CA THR A 115 21.63 -22.16 -30.68
C THR A 115 20.64 -22.83 -29.73
N ILE A 116 20.94 -22.87 -28.43
CA ILE A 116 20.12 -23.54 -27.41
C ILE A 116 19.67 -22.60 -26.28
N ARG A 117 19.97 -21.29 -26.38
CA ARG A 117 19.49 -20.28 -25.43
C ARG A 117 18.01 -20.00 -25.65
N ASN A 118 17.30 -19.63 -24.58
CA ASN A 118 15.95 -19.10 -24.69
C ASN A 118 16.00 -17.64 -25.20
N GLU A 119 15.53 -17.42 -26.42
CA GLU A 119 15.50 -16.10 -27.07
C GLU A 119 14.77 -15.03 -26.24
N ILE A 120 13.68 -15.41 -25.56
CA ILE A 120 12.89 -14.47 -24.73
C ILE A 120 13.73 -13.98 -23.55
N SER A 121 14.48 -14.89 -22.91
CA SER A 121 15.35 -14.54 -21.78
C SER A 121 16.52 -13.65 -22.22
N VAL A 122 17.10 -13.91 -23.40
CA VAL A 122 18.17 -13.11 -23.97
C VAL A 122 17.68 -11.68 -24.24
N GLN A 123 16.57 -11.54 -24.98
CA GLN A 123 15.97 -10.23 -25.27
C GLN A 123 15.62 -9.46 -24.00
N HIS A 124 15.09 -10.15 -22.98
CA HIS A 124 14.74 -9.51 -21.72
C HIS A 124 15.97 -8.90 -21.02
N VAL A 125 17.07 -9.66 -20.93
CA VAL A 125 18.31 -9.19 -20.30
C VAL A 125 18.92 -8.02 -21.09
N GLU A 126 18.97 -8.13 -22.42
CA GLU A 126 19.49 -7.06 -23.28
C GLU A 126 18.70 -5.75 -23.14
N ILE A 127 17.37 -5.83 -23.05
CA ILE A 127 16.51 -4.65 -22.83
C ILE A 127 16.79 -4.02 -21.46
N LEU A 128 16.92 -4.82 -20.41
CA LEU A 128 17.21 -4.32 -19.07
C LEU A 128 18.59 -3.66 -19.00
N GLU A 129 19.61 -4.24 -19.63
CA GLU A 129 20.94 -3.64 -19.72
C GLU A 129 20.90 -2.32 -20.47
N LYS A 130 20.13 -2.25 -21.57
CA LYS A 130 19.93 -1.01 -22.31
C LYS A 130 19.30 0.08 -21.44
N TYR A 131 18.22 -0.21 -20.72
CA TYR A 131 17.57 0.78 -19.86
C TYR A 131 18.48 1.30 -18.76
N TYR A 132 19.22 0.40 -18.11
CA TYR A 132 20.20 0.81 -17.11
C TYR A 132 21.27 1.75 -17.70
N ASN A 133 21.78 1.43 -18.90
CA ASN A 133 22.80 2.25 -19.57
C ASN A 133 22.25 3.61 -20.02
N GLU A 134 20.95 3.69 -20.31
CA GLU A 134 20.24 4.94 -20.63
C GLU A 134 19.87 5.75 -19.38
N GLY A 135 20.05 5.20 -18.18
CA GLY A 135 19.69 5.83 -16.91
C GLY A 135 18.18 5.90 -16.68
N LEU A 136 17.42 4.95 -17.25
CA LEU A 136 15.97 4.80 -17.12
C LEU A 136 15.58 3.82 -16.02
#